data_AF-A0AAD7Q2L7-F1
#
_entry.id   AF-A0AAD7Q2L7-F1
#
_cell.length_a   1.000
_cell.length_b   1.000
_cell.length_c   1.000
_cell.angle_alpha   90.00
_cell.angle_beta   90.00
_cell.angle_gamma   90.00
#
_symmetry.space_group_name_H-M   'P 1'
#
loop_
_entity.id
_entity.type
_entity.pdbx_description
1 polymer ?
#
loop_
_entity_poly.entity_id
_entity_poly.type
_entity_poly.pdbx_seq_one_letter_code
_entity_poly.pdbx_strand_id
1 'polypeptide(L)'
;MGGGMETNKNRFIEEWGSVRENLEHNFRWSRRNLALVGIFGLAVPILVYKGIVREFTCISKWVLITYFYLLLELHMQDEDAGRPYRKFL
;
A
#
# COMPACT_ATOMS: atom_id res chain seq x y z
N MET A 1 -33.27 2.05 -32.21
CA MET A 1 -32.26 1.16 -31.57
C MET A 1 -32.57 -0.26 -32.03
N GLY A 2 -31.64 -0.95 -32.68
CA GLY A 2 -31.89 -2.24 -33.33
C GLY A 2 -32.32 -3.30 -32.32
N GLY A 3 -33.61 -3.64 -32.31
CA GLY A 3 -34.19 -4.73 -31.52
C GLY A 3 -34.07 -6.04 -32.28
N GLY A 4 -33.60 -7.08 -31.60
CA GLY A 4 -33.37 -8.40 -32.22
C GLY A 4 -32.33 -9.28 -31.52
N MET A 5 -31.57 -8.74 -30.56
CA MET A 5 -30.68 -9.52 -29.68
C MET A 5 -31.26 -9.65 -28.26
N GLU A 6 -32.54 -10.00 -28.16
CA GLU A 6 -33.20 -10.14 -26.86
C GLU A 6 -32.78 -11.46 -26.20
N THR A 7 -31.94 -11.36 -25.18
CA THR A 7 -31.63 -12.47 -24.28
C THR A 7 -32.87 -12.84 -23.47
N ASN A 8 -33.04 -14.12 -23.14
CA ASN A 8 -34.18 -14.58 -22.33
C ASN A 8 -34.20 -13.84 -20.99
N LYS A 9 -35.16 -12.93 -20.81
CA LYS A 9 -35.28 -12.11 -19.60
C LYS A 9 -35.73 -12.97 -18.44
N ASN A 10 -34.88 -13.10 -17.43
CA ASN A 10 -35.25 -13.75 -16.18
C ASN A 10 -35.67 -12.67 -15.18
N ARG A 11 -36.95 -12.68 -14.78
CA ARG A 11 -37.52 -11.73 -13.83
C ARG A 11 -36.67 -11.59 -12.56
N PHE A 12 -36.14 -12.69 -12.03
CA PHE A 12 -35.33 -12.66 -10.80
C PHE A 12 -33.98 -11.96 -11.00
N ILE A 13 -33.39 -12.09 -12.19
CA ILE A 13 -32.10 -11.45 -12.52
C ILE A 13 -32.30 -9.96 -12.76
N GLU A 14 -33.35 -9.59 -13.50
CA GLU A 14 -33.71 -8.19 -13.77
C GLU A 14 -34.06 -7.45 -12.47
N GLU A 15 -34.85 -8.08 -11.59
CA GLU A 15 -35.21 -7.50 -10.29
C GLU A 15 -34.00 -7.40 -9.36
N TRP A 16 -33.14 -8.42 -9.31
CA TRP A 16 -31.90 -8.37 -8.53
C TRP A 16 -30.93 -7.29 -9.04
N GLY A 17 -30.77 -7.15 -10.36
CA GLY A 17 -29.98 -6.08 -10.98
C GLY A 17 -30.54 -4.70 -10.64
N SER A 18 -31.85 -4.53 -10.82
CA SER A 18 -32.54 -3.27 -10.54
C SER A 18 -32.40 -2.84 -9.07
N VAL A 19 -32.48 -3.78 -8.12
CA VAL A 19 -32.29 -3.46 -6.68
C VAL A 19 -30.86 -3.00 -6.40
N ARG A 20 -29.85 -3.59 -7.05
CA ARG A 20 -28.44 -3.20 -6.85
C ARG A 20 -28.12 -1.84 -7.43
N GLU A 21 -28.67 -1.52 -8.59
CA GLU A 21 -28.50 -0.21 -9.21
C GLU A 21 -29.19 0.90 -8.40
N ASN A 22 -30.28 0.58 -7.70
CA ASN A 22 -31.05 1.53 -6.91
C ASN A 22 -30.77 1.43 -5.39
N LEU A 23 -29.60 0.90 -5.01
CA LEU A 23 -29.21 0.73 -3.60
C LEU A 23 -29.13 2.06 -2.85
N GLU A 24 -28.75 3.16 -3.52
CA GLU A 24 -28.71 4.50 -2.90
C GLU A 24 -30.05 4.97 -2.34
N HIS A 25 -31.16 4.65 -3.00
CA HIS A 25 -32.50 5.05 -2.56
C HIS A 25 -32.92 4.34 -1.26
N ASN A 26 -32.38 3.14 -1.03
CA ASN A 26 -32.64 2.34 0.16
C ASN A 26 -31.62 2.61 1.28
N PHE A 27 -30.56 3.36 1.00
CA PHE A 27 -29.52 3.65 1.97
C PHE A 27 -30.03 4.58 3.06
N ARG A 28 -29.71 4.24 4.32
CA ARG A 28 -30.08 5.03 5.49
C ARG A 28 -28.86 5.27 6.38
N TRP A 29 -28.73 6.49 6.88
CA TRP A 29 -27.72 6.84 7.88
C TRP A 29 -28.09 6.26 9.24
N SER A 30 -27.66 5.02 9.48
CA SER A 30 -27.73 4.37 10.79
C SER A 30 -26.37 4.44 11.50
N ARG A 31 -26.35 4.26 12.82
CA ARG A 31 -25.09 4.20 13.58
C ARG A 31 -24.13 3.12 13.08
N ARG A 32 -24.68 1.99 12.61
CA ARG A 32 -23.89 0.89 12.04
C ARG A 32 -23.30 1.26 10.68
N ASN A 33 -24.10 1.90 9.81
CA ASN A 33 -23.64 2.32 8.48
C ASN A 33 -22.61 3.44 8.59
N LEU A 34 -22.79 4.37 9.53
CA LEU A 34 -21.82 5.43 9.80
C LEU A 34 -20.50 4.86 10.35
N ALA A 35 -20.55 3.86 11.24
CA ALA A 35 -19.36 3.16 11.69
C ALA A 35 -18.62 2.45 10.55
N LEU A 36 -19.35 1.77 9.65
CA LEU A 36 -18.77 1.12 8.47
C LEU A 36 -18.08 2.13 7.54
N VAL A 37 -18.75 3.24 7.24
CA VAL A 37 -18.16 4.32 6.42
C VAL A 37 -16.93 4.92 7.10
N GLY A 38 -16.95 5.12 8.42
CA GLY A 38 -15.79 5.63 9.17
C GLY A 38 -14.60 4.68 9.17
N ILE A 39 -14.84 3.38 9.36
CA ILE A 39 -13.77 2.37 9.39
C ILE A 39 -13.16 2.20 7.99
N PHE A 40 -13.99 1.92 6.98
CA PHE A 40 -13.49 1.61 5.64
C PHE A 40 -13.15 2.85 4.81
N GLY A 41 -13.90 3.95 4.99
CA GLY A 41 -13.67 5.19 4.25
C GLY A 41 -12.54 6.05 4.83
N LEU A 42 -12.22 5.92 6.12
CA LEU A 42 -11.23 6.78 6.79
C LEU A 42 -10.14 5.99 7.52
N ALA A 43 -10.52 5.10 8.45
CA ALA A 43 -9.54 4.46 9.33
C ALA A 43 -8.57 3.55 8.57
N VAL A 44 -9.08 2.67 7.69
CA VAL A 44 -8.26 1.73 6.91
C VAL A 44 -7.28 2.47 5.97
N PRO A 45 -7.70 3.43 5.12
CA PRO A 45 -6.77 4.15 4.26
C PRO A 45 -5.67 4.90 5.03
N ILE A 46 -6.01 5.54 6.16
CA ILE A 46 -5.02 6.25 6.99
C ILE A 46 -4.02 5.29 7.61
N LEU A 47 -4.48 4.15 8.13
CA LEU A 47 -3.61 3.15 8.74
C LEU A 47 -2.66 2.53 7.70
N VAL A 48 -3.18 2.19 6.51
CA VAL A 48 -2.38 1.68 5.39
C VAL A 48 -1.33 2.71 4.98
N TYR A 49 -1.72 3.97 4.78
CA TYR A 49 -0.77 5.04 4.43
C TYR A 49 0.32 5.20 5.51
N LYS A 50 -0.07 5.25 6.78
CA LYS A 50 0.90 5.37 7.88
C LYS A 50 1.84 4.16 7.98
N GLY A 51 1.33 2.95 7.76
CA GLY A 51 2.13 1.72 7.73
C GLY A 51 3.19 1.79 6.64
N ILE A 52 2.75 2.08 5.41
CA ILE A 52 3.62 2.22 4.24
C ILE A 52 4.69 3.29 4.49
N VAL A 53 4.30 4.53 4.84
CA VAL A 53 5.27 5.63 5.04
C VAL A 53 6.30 5.29 6.11
N ARG A 54 5.88 4.63 7.21
CA ARG A 54 6.80 4.17 8.26
C ARG A 54 7.77 3.12 7.74
N GLU A 55 7.30 2.14 6.98
CA GLU A 55 8.16 1.10 6.38
C GLU A 55 9.17 1.71 5.39
N PHE A 56 8.71 2.58 4.49
CA PHE A 56 9.57 3.27 3.53
C PHE A 56 10.64 4.14 4.21
N THR A 57 10.29 4.84 5.29
CA THR A 57 11.24 5.68 6.05
C THR A 57 12.20 4.84 6.91
N CYS A 58 11.76 3.67 7.37
CA CYS A 58 12.61 2.74 8.10
C CYS A 58 13.67 2.16 7.15
N ILE A 59 13.25 1.62 6.01
CA ILE A 59 14.14 1.02 5.00
C ILE A 59 15.16 2.05 4.50
N SER A 60 14.74 3.28 4.17
CA SER A 60 15.66 4.31 3.70
C SER A 60 16.71 4.68 4.75
N LYS A 61 16.35 4.77 6.04
CA LYS A 61 17.30 5.02 7.13
C LYS A 61 18.28 3.87 7.31
N TRP A 62 17.81 2.62 7.34
CA TRP A 62 18.69 1.45 7.47
C TRP A 62 19.65 1.33 6.28
N VAL A 63 19.18 1.61 5.07
CA VAL A 63 19.99 1.62 3.85
C VAL A 63 21.04 2.74 3.88
N LEU A 64 20.67 3.96 4.25
CA LEU A 64 21.64 5.06 4.41
C LEU A 64 22.70 4.75 5.46
N ILE A 65 22.30 4.14 6.58
CA ILE A 65 23.21 3.76 7.66
C ILE A 65 24.18 2.66 7.19
N THR A 66 23.70 1.62 6.51
CA THR A 66 24.59 0.55 6.00
C THR A 66 25.55 1.08 4.92
N TYR A 67 25.09 1.93 4.00
CA TYR A 67 25.98 2.58 3.04
C TYR A 67 27.00 3.49 3.74
N PHE A 68 26.62 4.22 4.78
CA PHE A 68 27.55 5.04 5.56
C PHE A 68 28.63 4.21 6.26
N TYR A 69 28.25 3.11 6.93
CA TYR A 69 29.23 2.22 7.57
C TYR A 69 30.15 1.53 6.57
N LEU A 70 29.62 1.11 5.41
CA LEU A 70 30.42 0.54 4.32
C LEU A 70 31.42 1.56 3.77
N LEU A 71 30.99 2.82 3.62
CA LEU A 71 31.85 3.90 3.13
C LEU A 71 32.95 4.25 4.14
N LEU A 72 32.65 4.23 5.44
CA LEU A 72 33.65 4.40 6.50
C LEU A 72 34.67 3.26 6.51
N GLU A 73 34.22 2.02 6.31
CA GLU A 73 35.10 0.86 6.20
C GLU A 73 36.06 1.01 4.99
N LEU A 74 35.53 1.38 3.82
CA LEU A 74 36.35 1.63 2.63
C LEU A 74 37.35 2.78 2.83
N HIS A 75 36.93 3.87 3.50
CA HIS A 75 37.82 4.98 3.82
C HIS A 75 38.96 4.54 4.76
N MET A 76 38.74 3.62 5.70
CA MET A 76 39.82 3.10 6.55
C MET A 76 40.74 2.13 5.80
N GLN A 77 40.23 1.39 4.81
CA GLN A 77 41.05 0.51 3.98
C GLN A 77 42.06 1.27 3.12
N ASP A 78 41.70 2.45 2.59
CA ASP A 78 42.63 3.29 1.80
C ASP A 78 43.81 3.82 2.63
N GLU A 79 43.57 4.15 3.90
CA GLU A 79 44.60 4.65 4.83
C GLU A 79 45.64 3.56 5.18
N ASP A 80 45.22 2.29 5.26
CA ASP A 80 46.10 1.17 5.60
C ASP A 80 46.75 0.51 4.36
N ALA A 81 46.13 0.60 3.18
CA ALA A 81 46.69 0.09 1.92
C ALA A 81 48.00 0.79 1.50
N GLY A 82 48.26 2.00 2.00
CA GLY A 82 49.51 2.73 1.80
C GLY A 82 50.64 2.34 2.76
N ARG A 83 50.39 1.51 3.77
CA ARG A 83 51.38 1.19 4.80
C ARG A 83 52.28 0.03 4.35
N PRO A 84 53.60 0.22 4.17
CA PRO A 84 54.47 -0.85 3.68
C PRO A 84 54.53 -2.00 4.70
N TYR A 85 54.40 -3.24 4.21
CA TYR A 85 54.45 -4.44 5.04
C TYR A 85 55.81 -4.52 5.75
N ARG A 86 55.79 -4.58 7.08
CA ARG A 86 57.00 -4.73 7.88
C ARG A 86 57.51 -6.17 7.67
N LYS A 87 58.61 -6.32 6.92
CA LYS A 87 59.29 -7.61 6.78
C LYS A 87 59.81 -8.02 8.15
N PHE A 88 59.20 -9.02 8.76
CA PHE A 88 59.78 -9.70 9.90
C PHE A 88 60.97 -10.52 9.40
N LEU A 89 62.16 -10.14 9.87
CA LEU A 89 63.41 -10.87 9.70
C LEU A 89 63.31 -12.26 10.34
#